data_AF-A0A3P7FCQ0-F1
#
_entry.id   AF-A0A3P7FCQ0-F1
#
_cell.length_a   1.000
_cell.length_b   1.000
_cell.length_c   1.000
_cell.angle_alpha   90.00
_cell.angle_beta   90.00
_cell.angle_gamma   90.00
#
_symmetry.space_group_name_H-M   'P 1'
#
loop_
_entity.id
_entity.type
_entity.pdbx_description
1 polymer ?
#
loop_
_entity_poly.entity_id
_entity_poly.type
_entity_poly.pdbx_seq_one_letter_code
_entity_poly.pdbx_strand_id
1 'polypeptide(L)' 'MITEMMWPEMRKQIEELTYSEGIRLATSCGVDPQNTEILIGEGRLGFSTTLNLQSLQPQQCLKDLKSALPNTAKLFPK' A
#
# COMPACT_ATOMS: atom_id res chain seq x y z
N MET A 1 23.39 6.00 -10.59
CA MET A 1 23.04 6.60 -11.90
C MET A 1 21.58 6.38 -12.31
N ILE A 2 21.13 5.22 -12.83
CA ILE A 2 19.71 5.07 -13.26
C ILE A 2 18.74 5.18 -12.08
N THR A 3 19.05 4.51 -10.97
CA THR A 3 18.24 4.56 -9.76
C THR A 3 18.16 5.97 -9.17
N GLU A 4 19.24 6.76 -9.22
CA GLU A 4 19.26 8.13 -8.71
C GLU A 4 18.39 9.08 -9.54
N MET A 5 18.29 8.86 -10.85
CA MET A 5 17.41 9.66 -11.72
C MET A 5 15.94 9.23 -11.58
N MET A 6 15.67 7.94 -11.38
CA MET A 6 14.30 7.42 -11.23
C MET A 6 13.74 7.61 -9.82
N TRP A 7 14.58 7.62 -8.79
CA TRP A 7 14.16 7.65 -7.39
C TRP A 7 13.33 8.90 -7.01
N PRO A 8 13.65 10.13 -7.45
CA PRO A 8 12.83 11.30 -7.18
C PRO A 8 11.41 11.18 -7.77
N GLU A 9 11.29 10.66 -8.99
CA GLU A 9 10.00 10.50 -9.66
C GLU A 9 9.16 9.39 -9.01
N MET A 10 9.78 8.24 -8.72
CA MET A 10 9.11 7.17 -7.96
C MET A 10 8.67 7.65 -6.58
N ARG A 11 9.52 8.42 -5.87
CA ARG A 11 9.17 8.98 -4.57
C ARG A 11 7.97 9.91 -4.69
N LYS A 12 7.97 10.84 -5.64
CA LYS A 12 6.86 11.77 -5.87
C LYS A 12 5.55 11.02 -6.11
N GLN A 13 5.57 9.97 -6.91
CA GLN A 13 4.35 9.19 -7.16
C GLN A 13 3.91 8.36 -5.95
N ILE A 14 4.85 7.81 -5.16
CA ILE A 14 4.53 7.15 -3.90
C ILE A 14 3.92 8.16 -2.91
N GLU A 15 4.47 9.37 -2.83
CA GLU A 15 3.96 10.47 -2.01
C GLU A 15 2.56 10.88 -2.47
N GLU A 16 2.34 11.12 -3.77
CA GLU A 16 1.03 11.44 -4.34
C GLU A 16 0.00 10.34 -4.01
N LEU A 17 0.34 9.07 -4.23
CA LEU A 17 -0.54 7.94 -3.88
C LEU A 17 -0.84 7.87 -2.38
N THR A 18 0.17 8.08 -1.55
CA THR A 18 0.02 7.96 -0.09
C THR A 18 -0.77 9.13 0.48
N TYR A 19 -0.55 10.35 -0.01
CA TYR A 19 -1.15 11.58 0.52
C TYR A 19 -2.52 11.91 -0.09
N SER A 20 -2.78 11.60 -1.36
CA SER A 20 -4.04 11.98 -2.03
C SER A 20 -5.12 10.90 -1.96
N GLU A 21 -4.75 9.64 -2.21
CA GLU A 21 -5.72 8.54 -2.33
C GLU A 21 -5.78 7.70 -1.05
N GLY A 22 -4.64 7.55 -0.36
CA GLY A 22 -4.46 6.59 0.72
C GLY A 22 -4.56 5.14 0.22
N ILE A 23 -3.97 4.20 0.98
CA ILE A 23 -4.11 2.77 0.66
C ILE A 23 -5.36 2.25 1.37
N ARG A 24 -6.41 1.94 0.61
CA ARG A 24 -7.62 1.35 1.16
C ARG A 24 -7.34 -0.08 1.62
N LEU A 25 -7.51 -0.32 2.92
CA LEU A 25 -7.46 -1.66 3.50
C LEU A 25 -8.84 -2.30 3.35
N ALA A 26 -8.89 -3.43 2.65
CA ALA A 26 -10.14 -4.15 2.48
C ALA A 26 -10.55 -4.79 3.82
N THR A 27 -11.79 -4.56 4.24
CA THR A 27 -12.35 -5.19 5.46
C THR A 27 -12.39 -6.72 5.36
N SER A 28 -12.42 -7.25 4.14
CA SER A 28 -12.29 -8.69 3.84
C SER A 28 -10.94 -9.27 4.27
N CYS A 29 -9.92 -8.45 4.50
CA CYS A 29 -8.64 -8.89 5.06
C CYS A 29 -8.68 -9.07 6.58
N GLY A 30 -9.79 -8.78 7.26
CA GLY A 30 -9.91 -8.92 8.70
C GLY A 30 -9.03 -7.96 9.50
N VAL A 31 -8.62 -6.84 8.90
CA VAL A 31 -7.78 -5.83 9.56
C VAL A 31 -8.45 -5.30 10.82
N ASP A 32 -7.71 -5.31 11.93
CA ASP A 32 -8.13 -4.63 13.15
C ASP A 32 -7.57 -3.18 13.18
N PRO A 33 -8.41 -2.16 13.02
CA PRO A 33 -7.96 -0.77 13.04
C PRO A 33 -7.38 -0.35 14.40
N GLN A 34 -7.71 -1.06 15.50
CA GLN A 34 -7.18 -0.73 16.82
C GLN A 34 -5.71 -1.14 17.00
N ASN A 35 -5.25 -2.12 16.21
CA ASN A 35 -3.90 -2.66 16.24
C ASN A 35 -3.20 -2.42 14.90
N THR A 36 -3.16 -1.16 14.47
CA THR A 36 -2.57 -0.74 13.19
C THR A 36 -1.43 0.25 13.42
N GLU A 37 -0.28 -0.01 12.81
CA GLU A 37 0.92 0.80 12.91
C GLU A 37 1.48 1.15 11.52
N ILE A 38 1.93 2.40 11.39
CA ILE A 38 2.70 2.85 10.22
C ILE A 38 4.17 2.91 10.65
N LEU A 39 5.02 2.19 9.93
CA LEU A 39 6.46 2.15 10.17
C LEU A 39 7.15 3.08 9.17
N ILE A 40 7.83 4.11 9.65
CA ILE A 40 8.65 5.00 8.83
C ILE A 40 10.09 4.88 9.33
N GLY A 41 11.00 4.47 8.45
CA GLY A 41 12.44 4.33 8.72
C GLY A 41 13.28 4.85 7.56
N GLU A 42 14.61 4.68 7.63
CA GLU A 42 15.61 5.14 6.65
C GLU A 42 15.25 4.75 5.19
N GLY A 43 14.45 5.58 4.50
CA GLY A 43 13.94 5.28 3.16
C GLY A 43 12.94 4.12 3.09
N ARG A 44 12.37 3.69 4.22
CA ARG A 44 11.40 2.59 4.29
C ARG A 44 10.06 3.09 4.80
N LEU A 45 9.00 2.73 4.08
CA LEU A 45 7.61 2.83 4.53
C LEU A 45 7.08 1.41 4.72
N GLY A 46 6.51 1.14 5.89
CA GLY A 46 5.88 -0.12 6.22
C GLY A 46 4.53 0.11 6.86
N PHE A 47 3.67 -0.89 6.76
CA PHE A 47 2.35 -0.91 7.38
C PHE A 47 2.21 -2.25 8.09
N SER A 48 1.82 -2.25 9.36
CA SER A 48 1.61 -3.43 10.17
C SER A 48 0.21 -3.40 10.79
N THR A 49 -0.46 -4.54 10.84
CA THR A 49 -1.74 -4.67 11.53
C THR A 49 -1.97 -6.09 12.00
N THR A 50 -2.80 -6.29 13.02
CA THR A 50 -3.29 -7.62 13.37
C THR A 50 -4.52 -7.96 12.50
N LEU A 51 -4.66 -9.26 12.22
CA LEU A 51 -5.79 -9.77 11.46
C LEU A 51 -6.71 -10.57 12.38
N ASN A 52 -7.98 -10.24 12.40
CA ASN A 52 -9.02 -11.07 12.97
C ASN A 52 -9.37 -12.19 11.98
N LEU A 53 -9.00 -13.42 12.33
CA LEU A 53 -9.22 -14.60 11.49
C LEU A 53 -10.71 -14.94 11.28
N GLN A 54 -11.61 -14.48 12.16
CA GLN A 54 -13.05 -14.71 12.00
C GLN A 54 -13.67 -13.83 10.90
N SER A 55 -13.11 -12.64 10.66
CA SER A 55 -13.55 -11.73 9.59
C SER A 55 -12.69 -11.83 8.32
N LEU A 56 -11.54 -12.49 8.38
CA LEU A 56 -10.66 -12.72 7.24
C LEU A 56 -11.34 -13.65 6.21
N GLN A 57 -11.52 -13.13 5.00
CA GLN A 57 -11.97 -13.86 3.82
C GLN A 57 -10.82 -13.88 2.80
N PRO A 58 -9.92 -14.89 2.84
CA PRO A 58 -8.63 -14.83 2.13
C PRO A 58 -8.74 -14.56 0.62
N GLN A 59 -9.71 -15.21 -0.05
CA GLN A 59 -9.91 -15.05 -1.49
C GLN A 59 -10.41 -13.65 -1.85
N GLN A 60 -11.35 -13.12 -1.06
CA GLN A 60 -11.91 -11.79 -1.26
C GLN A 60 -10.87 -10.71 -0.92
N CYS A 61 -10.12 -10.89 0.18
CA CYS A 61 -9.00 -10.03 0.53
C CYS A 61 -7.97 -9.94 -0.60
N LEU A 62 -7.55 -11.07 -1.18
CA LEU A 62 -6.59 -11.05 -2.29
C LEU A 62 -7.14 -10.32 -3.52
N LYS A 63 -8.44 -10.50 -3.81
CA LYS A 63 -9.10 -9.81 -4.92
C LYS A 63 -9.17 -8.30 -4.67
N ASP A 64 -9.56 -7.90 -3.48
CA ASP A 64 -9.68 -6.49 -3.09
C ASP A 64 -8.31 -5.80 -3.08
N LEU A 65 -7.29 -6.45 -2.52
CA LEU A 65 -5.90 -5.96 -2.55
C LEU A 65 -5.42 -5.75 -3.99
N LYS A 66 -5.62 -6.71 -4.88
CA LYS A 66 -5.25 -6.58 -6.30
C LYS A 66 -5.98 -5.42 -6.98
N SER A 67 -7.24 -5.18 -6.62
CA SER A 67 -8.02 -4.07 -7.18
C SER A 67 -7.64 -2.70 -6.62
N ALA A 68 -7.14 -2.66 -5.38
CA ALA A 68 -6.72 -1.44 -4.69
C ALA A 68 -5.30 -1.01 -5.07
N LEU A 69 -4.45 -1.94 -5.53
CA LEU A 69 -3.12 -1.59 -6.02
C LEU A 69 -3.22 -0.70 -7.26
N PRO A 70 -2.45 0.41 -7.33
CA PRO A 70 -2.42 1.26 -8.51
C PRO A 70 -1.92 0.44 -9.71
N ASN A 71 -2.52 0.66 -10.87
CA ASN A 71 -1.99 0.10 -12.11
C ASN A 71 -0.56 0.61 -12.29
N THR A 72 0.42 -0.29 -12.32
CA THR A 72 1.84 0.04 -12.44
C THR A 72 2.16 0.83 -13.71
N ALA A 73 1.31 0.74 -14.75
CA ALA A 73 1.44 1.58 -15.94
C ALA A 73 1.28 3.08 -15.64
N LYS A 74 0.59 3.46 -14.55
CA LYS A 74 0.51 4.85 -14.07
C LYS A 74 1.77 5.28 -13.30
N LEU A 75 2.52 4.33 -12.74
CA LEU A 75 3.74 4.60 -11.99
C LEU A 75 4.97 4.81 -12.90
N PHE A 76 4.90 4.30 -14.12
CA PHE A 76 5.96 4.49 -15.09
C PHE A 76 5.36 5.04 -16.38
N PRO A 77 5.04 6.35 -16.42
CA PRO A 77 4.76 6.99 -17.70
C PRO A 77 5.97 6.78 -18.62
N LYS A 78 5.68 6.35 -19.87
CA LYS A 78 6.69 6.09 -20.90
C LYS A 78 7.51 7.32 -21.24
#